data_AF-A0A9E1N6N6-F1
#
_entry.id   AF-A0A9E1N6N6-F1
#
_cell.length_a   1.000
_cell.length_b   1.000
_cell.length_c   1.000
_cell.angle_alpha   90.00
_cell.angle_beta   90.00
_cell.angle_gamma   90.00
#
_symmetry.space_group_name_H-M   'P 1'
#
loop_
_entity.id
_entity.type
_entity.pdbx_description
1 polymer ?
#
loop_
_entity_poly.entity_id
_entity_poly.type
_entity_poly.pdbx_seq_one_letter_code
_entity_poly.pdbx_strand_id
1 'polypeptide(L)'
;MNPFIRKPEGKTNWTWVLMVVGLIALHNQHLIKTDPENTYPKRIRRALRLWINPAETELEKHLIGKGIVCEEPARLYQKVAGATVVIKTNGAIGSGVFIGPRLIATANHVVDGKNLKVLLPQLEEDNLAKPGRPIVVDFVNRIKGLDLAFVTTRHSHHSWINLERNLQLDTNMIIVGHPKAKYYSLQKARIKKKASMSSSEFVIFKGNEIFFGNSGGAMVNCDGNLVGVVSMMSNFQNSMLKQGIGINANTIGRYVQNLKLG
;
A
#
# COMPACT_ATOMS: atom_id res chain seq x y z
N MET A 1 -2.20 -25.73 64.32
CA MET A 1 -1.42 -26.34 63.22
C MET A 1 -1.60 -25.48 61.99
N ASN A 2 -0.54 -24.84 61.50
CA ASN A 2 -0.57 -23.86 60.42
C ASN A 2 0.18 -24.45 59.21
N PRO A 3 -0.46 -24.65 58.03
CA PRO A 3 0.22 -25.26 56.89
C PRO A 3 1.12 -24.22 56.21
N PHE A 4 2.43 -24.50 56.22
CA PHE A 4 3.46 -23.75 55.53
C PHE A 4 3.23 -23.81 54.01
N ILE A 5 2.84 -22.68 53.41
CA ILE A 5 2.83 -22.49 51.96
C ILE A 5 4.28 -22.29 51.50
N ARG A 6 4.91 -23.34 50.98
CA ARG A 6 6.21 -23.23 50.28
C ARG A 6 6.01 -22.48 48.97
N LYS A 7 6.58 -21.28 48.85
CA LYS A 7 6.72 -20.60 47.56
C LYS A 7 7.68 -21.40 46.67
N PRO A 8 7.32 -21.74 45.42
CA PRO A 8 8.26 -22.38 44.51
C PRO A 8 9.35 -21.37 44.10
N GLU A 9 10.61 -21.67 44.44
CA GLU A 9 11.79 -20.99 43.89
C GLU A 9 11.99 -21.42 42.43
N GLY A 10 11.24 -20.80 41.53
CA GLY A 10 11.47 -20.94 40.10
C GLY A 10 12.75 -20.20 39.70
N LYS A 11 13.89 -20.91 39.66
CA LYS A 11 15.09 -20.40 38.98
C LYS A 11 14.81 -20.36 37.48
N THR A 12 14.43 -19.19 36.98
CA THR A 12 14.25 -18.96 35.54
C THR A 12 15.56 -19.32 34.82
N ASN A 13 15.52 -20.34 33.96
CA ASN A 13 16.71 -20.84 33.29
C ASN A 13 17.14 -19.87 32.18
N TRP A 14 18.07 -18.97 32.51
CA TRP A 14 18.59 -17.94 31.62
C TRP A 14 19.18 -18.49 30.31
N THR A 15 19.66 -19.74 30.31
CA THR A 15 20.17 -20.38 29.10
C THR A 15 19.09 -20.55 28.03
N TRP A 16 17.87 -20.92 28.43
CA TRP A 16 16.73 -21.02 27.51
C TRP A 16 16.35 -19.67 26.92
N VAL A 17 16.36 -18.62 27.75
CA VAL A 17 16.06 -17.24 27.30
C VAL A 17 17.08 -16.79 26.26
N LEU A 18 18.38 -17.01 26.52
CA LEU A 18 19.45 -16.64 25.59
C LEU A 18 19.39 -17.44 24.29
N MET A 19 19.06 -18.74 24.34
CA MET A 19 18.91 -19.57 23.14
C MET A 19 17.76 -19.09 22.25
N VAL A 20 16.61 -18.77 22.85
CA VAL A 20 15.45 -18.22 22.13
C VAL A 20 15.77 -16.86 21.52
N VAL A 21 16.44 -15.98 22.26
CA VAL A 21 16.88 -14.66 21.75
C VAL A 21 17.89 -14.82 20.60
N GLY A 22 18.82 -15.76 20.71
CA GLY A 22 19.80 -16.06 19.65
C GLY A 22 19.17 -16.58 18.37
N LEU A 23 18.20 -17.51 18.47
CA LEU A 23 17.45 -18.01 17.32
C LEU A 23 16.60 -16.91 16.67
N ILE A 24 15.96 -16.06 17.47
CA ILE A 24 15.22 -14.88 16.98
C ILE A 24 16.17 -13.91 16.27
N ALA A 25 17.39 -13.69 16.78
CA ALA A 25 18.37 -12.82 16.15
C ALA A 25 18.88 -13.38 14.81
N LEU A 26 19.18 -14.69 14.74
CA LEU A 26 19.63 -15.35 13.51
C LEU A 26 18.53 -15.37 12.43
N HIS A 27 17.29 -15.70 12.81
CA HIS A 27 16.15 -15.64 11.89
C HIS A 27 15.92 -14.20 11.37
N ASN A 28 16.10 -13.20 12.24
CA ASN A 28 15.99 -11.79 11.85
C ASN A 28 17.12 -11.31 10.93
N GLN A 29 18.35 -11.83 11.02
CA GLN A 29 19.43 -11.46 10.11
C GLN A 29 19.10 -11.77 8.64
N HIS A 30 18.39 -12.87 8.37
CA HIS A 30 17.93 -13.19 7.01
C HIS A 30 16.93 -12.15 6.49
N LEU A 31 16.06 -11.62 7.36
CA LEU A 31 15.06 -10.59 7.03
C LEU A 31 15.69 -9.18 6.89
N ILE A 32 16.91 -8.94 7.38
CA ILE A 32 17.62 -7.64 7.25
C ILE A 32 17.93 -7.34 5.78
N LYS A 33 18.26 -8.37 4.99
CA LYS A 33 18.61 -8.20 3.57
C LYS A 33 17.45 -7.74 2.68
N THR A 34 16.19 -7.89 3.13
CA THR A 34 15.02 -7.61 2.29
C THR A 34 14.37 -6.24 2.53
N ASP A 35 14.66 -5.56 3.65
CA ASP A 35 13.93 -4.36 4.07
C ASP A 35 14.72 -3.41 5.00
N PRO A 36 15.57 -2.53 4.45
CA PRO A 36 16.54 -1.74 5.24
C PRO A 36 15.93 -0.64 6.14
N GLU A 37 14.65 -0.27 5.99
CA GLU A 37 14.04 0.82 6.78
C GLU A 37 13.22 0.33 8.00
N ASN A 38 13.08 -0.99 8.14
CA ASN A 38 12.36 -1.60 9.24
C ASN A 38 13.29 -1.75 10.46
N THR A 39 13.25 -0.78 11.38
CA THR A 39 14.14 -0.76 12.55
C THR A 39 14.02 -2.02 13.42
N TYR A 40 15.15 -2.50 13.95
CA TYR A 40 15.27 -3.71 14.80
C TYR A 40 14.16 -3.86 15.87
N PRO A 41 13.81 -2.82 16.67
CA PRO A 41 12.76 -2.95 17.68
C PRO A 41 11.35 -3.13 17.11
N LYS A 42 11.04 -2.58 15.93
CA LYS A 42 9.75 -2.79 15.26
C LYS A 42 9.60 -4.23 14.78
N ARG A 43 10.69 -4.82 14.27
CA ARG A 43 10.74 -6.21 13.81
C ARG A 43 10.50 -7.19 14.96
N ILE A 44 11.18 -7.01 16.09
CA ILE A 44 10.98 -7.85 17.28
C ILE A 44 9.51 -7.78 17.74
N ARG A 45 8.92 -6.58 17.81
CA ARG A 45 7.50 -6.43 18.16
C ARG A 45 6.55 -7.11 17.16
N ARG A 46 6.90 -7.12 15.86
CA ARG A 46 6.11 -7.81 14.83
C ARG A 46 6.24 -9.32 14.96
N ALA A 47 7.47 -9.83 15.08
CA ALA A 47 7.76 -11.25 15.26
C ALA A 47 7.07 -11.80 16.52
N LEU A 48 7.18 -11.09 17.65
CA LEU A 48 6.52 -11.47 18.89
C LEU A 48 4.99 -11.47 18.75
N ARG A 49 4.40 -10.50 18.05
CA ARG A 49 2.95 -10.48 17.79
C ARG A 49 2.51 -11.66 16.93
N LEU A 50 3.21 -11.90 15.82
CA LEU A 50 2.90 -13.02 14.92
C LEU A 50 3.17 -14.37 15.59
N TRP A 51 4.03 -14.42 16.59
CA TRP A 51 4.25 -15.61 17.40
C TRP A 51 3.11 -15.86 18.39
N ILE A 52 2.58 -14.80 19.02
CA ILE A 52 1.45 -14.89 19.96
C ILE A 52 0.13 -15.17 19.22
N ASN A 53 -0.09 -14.48 18.09
CA ASN A 53 -1.24 -14.64 17.21
C ASN A 53 -0.73 -14.91 15.79
N PRO A 54 -0.47 -16.17 15.42
CA PRO A 54 -0.07 -16.51 14.06
C PRO A 54 -1.15 -16.09 13.08
N ALA A 55 -0.74 -15.45 12.00
CA ALA A 55 -1.61 -15.14 10.88
C ALA A 55 -2.05 -16.45 10.21
N GLU A 56 -3.34 -16.58 9.94
CA GLU A 56 -3.93 -17.75 9.30
C GLU A 56 -3.61 -17.77 7.80
N THR A 57 -3.38 -16.59 7.19
CA THR A 57 -3.10 -16.45 5.74
C THR A 57 -1.83 -15.63 5.44
N GLU A 58 -1.25 -15.82 4.25
CA GLU A 58 -0.14 -14.98 3.76
C GLU A 58 -0.56 -13.52 3.60
N LEU A 59 -1.82 -13.28 3.26
CA LEU A 59 -2.40 -11.95 3.21
C LEU A 59 -2.34 -11.26 4.57
N GLU A 60 -2.81 -11.92 5.62
CA GLU A 60 -2.76 -11.40 7.00
C GLU A 60 -1.34 -11.08 7.48
N LYS A 61 -0.35 -11.89 7.09
CA LYS A 61 1.06 -11.60 7.39
C LYS A 61 1.51 -10.27 6.80
N HIS A 62 0.93 -9.86 5.67
CA HIS A 62 1.32 -8.68 4.90
C HIS A 62 0.35 -7.50 5.02
N LEU A 63 -0.77 -7.63 5.75
CA LEU A 63 -1.57 -6.49 6.18
C LEU A 63 -0.78 -5.67 7.20
N ILE A 64 -0.02 -4.67 6.71
CA ILE A 64 0.83 -3.82 7.54
C ILE A 64 -0.04 -2.74 8.19
N GLY A 65 -0.47 -2.99 9.43
CA GLY A 65 -1.09 -1.98 10.28
C GLY A 65 -1.85 -2.54 11.47
N LYS A 66 -1.63 -2.01 12.68
CA LYS A 66 -2.52 -2.32 13.83
C LYS A 66 -3.90 -1.68 13.58
N GLY A 67 -4.95 -2.47 13.70
CA GLY A 67 -6.34 -2.01 13.73
C GLY A 67 -6.82 -1.41 12.41
N ILE A 68 -6.63 -2.10 11.29
CA ILE A 68 -7.45 -1.81 10.10
C ILE A 68 -8.89 -2.13 10.51
N VAL A 69 -9.74 -1.11 10.63
CA VAL A 69 -11.14 -1.24 11.07
C VAL A 69 -12.07 -1.29 9.86
N CYS A 70 -11.63 -1.94 8.78
CA CYS A 70 -12.53 -2.27 7.69
C CYS A 70 -13.06 -3.66 7.98
N GLU A 71 -14.37 -3.86 7.87
CA GLU A 71 -15.05 -5.11 8.26
C GLU A 71 -14.54 -6.31 7.45
N GLU A 72 -14.16 -6.11 6.18
CA GLU A 72 -13.72 -7.17 5.26
C GLU A 72 -12.39 -6.84 4.54
N PRO A 73 -11.24 -6.87 5.25
CA PRO A 73 -9.96 -6.43 4.69
C PRO A 73 -9.47 -7.30 3.53
N ALA A 74 -9.79 -8.61 3.53
CA ALA A 74 -9.39 -9.54 2.48
C ALA A 74 -10.11 -9.27 1.15
N ARG A 75 -11.45 -9.12 1.20
CA ARG A 75 -12.26 -8.75 0.04
C ARG A 75 -11.88 -7.39 -0.51
N LEU A 76 -11.65 -6.43 0.38
CA LEU A 76 -11.16 -5.10 0.02
C LEU A 76 -9.80 -5.18 -0.67
N TYR A 77 -8.86 -5.97 -0.15
CA TYR A 77 -7.58 -6.20 -0.80
C TYR A 77 -7.74 -6.77 -2.20
N GLN A 78 -8.52 -7.84 -2.37
CA GLN A 78 -8.73 -8.49 -3.67
C GLN A 78 -9.31 -7.51 -4.70
N LYS A 79 -10.35 -6.75 -4.31
CA LYS A 79 -10.96 -5.72 -5.16
C LYS A 79 -9.93 -4.69 -5.63
N VAL A 80 -9.13 -4.16 -4.70
CA VAL A 80 -8.22 -3.04 -4.97
C VAL A 80 -6.96 -3.52 -5.68
N ALA A 81 -6.39 -4.65 -5.26
CA ALA A 81 -5.24 -5.27 -5.91
C ALA A 81 -5.59 -5.70 -7.34
N GLY A 82 -6.79 -6.24 -7.57
CA GLY A 82 -7.27 -6.61 -8.91
C GLY A 82 -7.40 -5.43 -9.88
N ALA A 83 -7.64 -4.22 -9.37
CA ALA A 83 -7.66 -3.00 -10.16
C ALA A 83 -6.31 -2.27 -10.22
N THR A 84 -5.33 -2.65 -9.40
CA THR A 84 -4.01 -2.01 -9.34
C THR A 84 -3.04 -2.73 -10.27
N VAL A 85 -2.35 -2.00 -11.12
CA VAL A 85 -1.36 -2.52 -12.07
C VAL A 85 0.06 -2.15 -11.66
N VAL A 86 1.03 -2.88 -12.17
CA VAL A 86 2.44 -2.47 -12.12
C VAL A 86 2.80 -1.73 -13.39
N ILE A 87 3.41 -0.57 -13.26
CA ILE A 87 3.93 0.20 -14.38
C ILE A 87 5.45 0.19 -14.32
N LYS A 88 6.08 -0.23 -15.42
CA LYS A 88 7.54 -0.24 -15.57
C LYS A 88 7.92 0.62 -16.76
N THR A 89 8.90 1.48 -16.57
CA THR A 89 9.65 2.14 -17.64
C THR A 89 11.11 1.70 -17.54
N ASN A 90 11.96 2.17 -18.45
CA ASN A 90 13.39 1.91 -18.35
C ASN A 90 14.05 2.53 -17.09
N GLY A 91 13.43 3.55 -16.47
CA GLY A 91 14.00 4.30 -15.34
C GLY A 91 13.18 4.26 -14.06
N ALA A 92 11.93 3.79 -14.10
CA ALA A 92 11.02 3.80 -12.97
C ALA A 92 10.19 2.53 -12.87
N ILE A 93 9.85 2.17 -11.64
CA ILE A 93 8.86 1.15 -11.32
C ILE A 93 7.87 1.79 -10.35
N GLY A 94 6.60 1.75 -10.71
CA GLY A 94 5.51 2.22 -9.87
C GLY A 94 4.27 1.39 -10.08
N SER A 95 3.15 1.95 -9.64
CA SER A 95 1.83 1.36 -9.73
C SER A 95 0.91 2.25 -10.56
N GLY A 96 -0.23 1.73 -10.96
CA GLY A 96 -1.36 2.50 -11.47
C GLY A 96 -2.65 1.85 -11.01
N VAL A 97 -3.78 2.53 -11.12
CA VAL A 97 -5.09 1.97 -10.78
C VAL A 97 -6.09 2.17 -11.91
N PHE A 98 -6.79 1.11 -12.30
CA PHE A 98 -7.92 1.21 -13.20
C PHE A 98 -9.07 1.97 -12.53
N ILE A 99 -9.47 3.09 -13.13
CA ILE A 99 -10.60 3.93 -12.72
C ILE A 99 -11.76 3.89 -13.73
N GLY A 100 -11.67 2.97 -14.67
CA GLY A 100 -12.66 2.62 -15.67
C GLY A 100 -12.13 1.45 -16.50
N PRO A 101 -12.92 0.91 -17.45
CA PRO A 101 -12.58 -0.32 -18.15
C PRO A 101 -11.23 -0.24 -18.89
N ARG A 102 -10.87 0.92 -19.43
CA ARG A 102 -9.64 1.10 -20.22
C ARG A 102 -8.70 2.16 -19.66
N LEU A 103 -9.04 2.80 -18.55
CA LEU A 103 -8.37 4.00 -18.05
C LEU A 103 -7.69 3.73 -16.73
N ILE A 104 -6.37 3.95 -16.70
CA ILE A 104 -5.54 3.84 -15.51
C ILE A 104 -5.13 5.23 -15.06
N ALA A 105 -5.32 5.56 -13.79
CA ALA A 105 -4.71 6.72 -13.15
C ALA A 105 -3.39 6.32 -12.47
N THR A 106 -2.37 7.16 -12.57
CA THR A 106 -1.04 6.93 -11.99
C THR A 106 -0.36 8.25 -11.69
N ALA A 107 0.75 8.21 -10.97
CA ALA A 107 1.62 9.37 -10.85
C ALA A 107 2.35 9.65 -12.18
N ASN A 108 2.59 10.92 -12.50
CA ASN A 108 3.26 11.32 -13.75
C ASN A 108 4.71 10.83 -13.78
N HIS A 109 5.46 10.93 -12.68
CA HIS A 109 6.84 10.45 -12.63
C HIS A 109 6.97 8.93 -12.78
N VAL A 110 5.91 8.15 -12.54
CA VAL A 110 5.91 6.69 -12.76
C VAL A 110 5.92 6.35 -14.25
N VAL A 111 5.35 7.21 -15.09
CA VAL A 111 5.32 7.05 -16.53
C VAL A 111 6.43 7.83 -17.23
N ASP A 112 7.38 8.39 -16.47
CA ASP A 112 8.59 9.02 -16.99
C ASP A 112 9.55 7.96 -17.53
N GLY A 113 9.78 8.03 -18.84
CA GLY A 113 10.72 7.16 -19.54
C GLY A 113 10.22 6.70 -20.90
N LYS A 114 11.14 6.08 -21.63
CA LYS A 114 10.83 5.32 -22.85
C LYS A 114 10.38 3.91 -22.45
N ASN A 115 9.61 3.26 -23.33
CA ASN A 115 9.15 1.87 -23.19
C ASN A 115 8.30 1.61 -21.94
N LEU A 116 7.09 2.13 -21.93
CA LEU A 116 6.13 1.87 -20.87
C LEU A 116 5.55 0.45 -21.00
N LYS A 117 5.63 -0.34 -19.93
CA LYS A 117 5.03 -1.66 -19.80
C LYS A 117 4.09 -1.68 -18.61
N VAL A 118 2.82 -2.03 -18.85
CA VAL A 118 1.82 -2.22 -17.80
C VAL A 118 1.61 -3.71 -17.59
N LEU A 119 1.68 -4.18 -16.35
CA LEU A 119 1.43 -5.57 -15.97
C LEU A 119 0.13 -5.64 -15.17
N LEU A 120 -0.78 -6.52 -15.58
CA LEU A 120 -1.99 -6.81 -14.83
C LEU A 120 -1.66 -7.57 -13.54
N PRO A 121 -2.45 -7.41 -12.47
CA PRO A 121 -2.35 -8.25 -11.30
C PRO A 121 -2.75 -9.70 -11.65
N GLN A 122 -2.01 -10.66 -11.11
CA GLN A 122 -2.42 -12.05 -10.99
C GLN A 122 -2.87 -12.27 -9.54
N LEU A 123 -4.16 -12.54 -9.36
CA LEU A 123 -4.77 -12.86 -8.07
C LEU A 123 -4.92 -14.38 -7.98
N GLU A 124 -4.38 -14.96 -6.93
CA GLU A 124 -4.62 -16.34 -6.51
C GLU A 124 -5.42 -16.28 -5.19
N GLU A 125 -6.38 -17.19 -5.01
CA GLU A 125 -7.12 -17.29 -3.73
C GLU A 125 -6.11 -17.43 -2.57
N ASP A 126 -6.29 -16.64 -1.52
CA ASP A 126 -5.44 -16.57 -0.31
C ASP A 126 -3.98 -16.10 -0.47
N ASN A 127 -3.56 -15.76 -1.69
CA ASN A 127 -2.22 -15.27 -1.98
C ASN A 127 -2.19 -13.77 -2.24
N LEU A 128 -1.02 -13.17 -2.01
CA LEU A 128 -0.76 -11.82 -2.45
C LEU A 128 -0.80 -11.76 -3.97
N ALA A 129 -1.40 -10.69 -4.49
CA ALA A 129 -1.31 -10.38 -5.90
C ALA A 129 0.16 -10.31 -6.34
N LYS A 130 0.43 -10.79 -7.55
CA LYS A 130 1.73 -10.74 -8.20
C LYS A 130 1.61 -10.00 -9.54
N PRO A 131 2.69 -9.40 -10.07
CA PRO A 131 2.66 -8.90 -11.43
C PRO A 131 2.48 -10.07 -12.41
N GLY A 132 1.42 -10.03 -13.20
CA GLY A 132 1.08 -11.01 -14.21
C GLY A 132 1.45 -10.54 -15.62
N ARG A 133 0.54 -10.78 -16.56
CA ARG A 133 0.78 -10.54 -18.00
C ARG A 133 0.85 -9.05 -18.36
N PRO A 134 1.68 -8.68 -19.35
CA PRO A 134 1.67 -7.33 -19.91
C PRO A 134 0.40 -7.06 -20.72
N ILE A 135 0.00 -5.80 -20.77
CA ILE A 135 -1.07 -5.30 -21.64
C ILE A 135 -0.59 -4.18 -22.55
N VAL A 136 -1.31 -3.99 -23.66
CA VAL A 136 -1.00 -2.96 -24.65
C VAL A 136 -1.58 -1.62 -24.20
N VAL A 137 -0.74 -0.59 -24.24
CA VAL A 137 -1.09 0.80 -23.99
C VAL A 137 -1.24 1.52 -25.32
N ASP A 138 -2.34 2.23 -25.49
CA ASP A 138 -2.59 3.03 -26.70
C ASP A 138 -1.96 4.42 -26.56
N PHE A 139 -2.18 5.10 -25.43
CA PHE A 139 -1.59 6.41 -25.17
C PHE A 139 -1.48 6.74 -23.69
N VAL A 140 -0.65 7.74 -23.38
CA VAL A 140 -0.44 8.30 -22.05
C VAL A 140 -0.73 9.79 -22.10
N ASN A 141 -1.69 10.26 -21.30
CA ASN A 141 -1.97 11.68 -21.12
C ASN A 141 -1.40 12.17 -19.79
N ARG A 142 -0.61 13.24 -19.82
CA ARG A 142 0.10 13.79 -18.66
C ARG A 142 -0.50 15.14 -18.30
N ILE A 143 -0.81 15.33 -17.02
CA ILE A 143 -1.43 16.57 -16.57
C ILE A 143 -0.35 17.56 -16.17
N LYS A 144 -0.23 18.66 -16.92
CA LYS A 144 0.78 19.69 -16.66
C LYS A 144 0.56 20.33 -15.27
N GLY A 145 1.63 20.47 -14.50
CA GLY A 145 1.59 21.10 -13.18
C GLY A 145 1.14 20.18 -12.03
N LEU A 146 0.74 18.94 -12.34
CA LEU A 146 0.40 17.93 -11.36
C LEU A 146 1.21 16.67 -11.61
N ASP A 147 1.55 15.94 -10.55
CA ASP A 147 2.17 14.62 -10.68
C ASP A 147 1.15 13.54 -11.06
N LEU A 148 0.24 13.83 -12.00
CA LEU A 148 -0.86 12.96 -12.43
C LEU A 148 -0.70 12.61 -13.92
N ALA A 149 -0.87 11.33 -14.23
CA ALA A 149 -1.01 10.86 -15.60
C ALA A 149 -2.14 9.83 -15.72
N PHE A 150 -2.68 9.74 -16.93
CA PHE A 150 -3.67 8.77 -17.34
C PHE A 150 -3.09 7.88 -18.43
N VAL A 151 -3.24 6.57 -18.27
CA VAL A 151 -2.81 5.58 -19.26
C VAL A 151 -4.05 4.91 -19.83
N THR A 152 -4.23 5.00 -21.14
CA THR A 152 -5.33 4.33 -21.85
C THR A 152 -4.84 3.03 -22.45
N THR A 153 -5.55 1.95 -22.16
CA THR A 153 -5.22 0.60 -22.58
C THR A 153 -6.05 0.20 -23.80
N ARG A 154 -5.50 -0.71 -24.62
CA ARG A 154 -6.19 -1.20 -25.82
C ARG A 154 -7.43 -2.01 -25.51
N HIS A 155 -7.35 -2.86 -24.49
CA HIS A 155 -8.41 -3.78 -24.10
C HIS A 155 -9.00 -3.37 -22.76
N SER A 156 -10.28 -3.64 -22.57
CA SER A 156 -10.92 -3.45 -21.28
C SER A 156 -10.37 -4.42 -20.23
N HIS A 157 -10.31 -3.96 -18.99
CA HIS A 157 -10.09 -4.74 -17.79
C HIS A 157 -11.37 -4.75 -16.97
N HIS A 158 -11.65 -5.88 -16.32
CA HIS A 158 -12.92 -6.11 -15.61
C HIS A 158 -12.90 -5.59 -14.16
N SER A 159 -11.73 -5.31 -13.60
CA SER A 159 -11.58 -4.77 -12.25
C SER A 159 -11.15 -3.32 -12.30
N TRP A 160 -12.03 -2.41 -11.90
CA TRP A 160 -11.71 -0.99 -11.73
C TRP A 160 -12.36 -0.46 -10.45
N ILE A 161 -11.92 0.72 -10.02
CA ILE A 161 -12.36 1.35 -8.77
C ILE A 161 -13.12 2.64 -9.07
N ASN A 162 -14.27 2.82 -8.40
CA ASN A 162 -15.04 4.06 -8.46
C ASN A 162 -14.34 5.18 -7.70
N LEU A 163 -14.42 6.41 -8.21
CA LEU A 163 -13.87 7.59 -7.53
C LEU A 163 -14.76 8.00 -6.35
N GLU A 164 -14.18 8.16 -5.17
CA GLU A 164 -14.83 8.77 -4.01
C GLU A 164 -14.77 10.29 -4.11
N ARG A 165 -15.89 10.91 -4.48
CA ARG A 165 -15.98 12.37 -4.64
C ARG A 165 -16.39 13.09 -3.35
N ASN A 166 -17.08 12.38 -2.46
CA ASN A 166 -17.66 12.93 -1.24
C ASN A 166 -17.00 12.30 -0.02
N LEU A 167 -15.71 12.55 0.13
CA LEU A 167 -14.95 11.98 1.22
C LEU A 167 -15.41 12.55 2.57
N GLN A 168 -15.91 11.67 3.44
CA GLN A 168 -16.25 12.02 4.81
C GLN A 168 -14.99 12.30 5.64
N LEU A 169 -15.12 13.15 6.65
CA LEU A 169 -14.06 13.41 7.60
C LEU A 169 -13.82 12.14 8.44
N ASP A 170 -12.56 11.84 8.76
CA ASP A 170 -12.12 10.67 9.55
C ASP A 170 -12.21 9.28 8.88
N THR A 171 -12.35 9.22 7.55
CA THR A 171 -12.25 7.96 6.81
C THR A 171 -10.89 7.29 7.01
N ASN A 172 -10.90 6.06 7.54
CA ASN A 172 -9.75 5.17 7.48
C ASN A 172 -9.46 4.84 6.02
N MET A 173 -8.19 4.91 5.63
CA MET A 173 -7.79 4.60 4.27
C MET A 173 -6.77 3.47 4.23
N ILE A 174 -6.79 2.79 3.12
CA ILE A 174 -5.82 1.77 2.77
C ILE A 174 -5.10 2.22 1.51
N ILE A 175 -3.80 2.01 1.48
CA ILE A 175 -2.96 2.22 0.31
C ILE A 175 -2.57 0.86 -0.23
N VAL A 176 -2.83 0.66 -1.52
CA VAL A 176 -2.43 -0.52 -2.25
C VAL A 176 -1.52 -0.08 -3.39
N GLY A 177 -0.31 -0.62 -3.39
CA GLY A 177 0.70 -0.37 -4.40
C GLY A 177 1.64 -1.55 -4.51
N HIS A 178 2.65 -1.44 -5.36
CA HIS A 178 3.53 -2.54 -5.68
C HIS A 178 5.00 -2.23 -5.37
N PRO A 179 5.40 -2.25 -4.10
CA PRO A 179 6.78 -1.98 -3.75
C PRO A 179 7.71 -3.04 -4.36
N LYS A 180 8.78 -2.58 -5.01
CA LYS A 180 9.87 -3.42 -5.54
C LYS A 180 9.47 -4.50 -6.57
N ALA A 181 8.31 -4.39 -7.23
CA ALA A 181 7.84 -5.38 -8.21
C ALA A 181 7.76 -6.85 -7.73
N LYS A 182 7.74 -7.12 -6.40
CA LYS A 182 7.57 -8.48 -5.85
C LYS A 182 6.13 -8.87 -5.48
N TYR A 183 5.48 -8.06 -4.65
CA TYR A 183 4.10 -8.29 -4.19
C TYR A 183 3.38 -6.96 -3.98
N TYR A 184 2.05 -6.98 -4.09
CA TYR A 184 1.22 -5.82 -3.75
C TYR A 184 1.18 -5.66 -2.24
N SER A 185 1.56 -4.48 -1.74
CA SER A 185 1.52 -4.17 -0.31
C SER A 185 0.25 -3.44 0.05
N LEU A 186 -0.34 -3.82 1.18
CA LEU A 186 -1.46 -3.12 1.79
C LEU A 186 -0.95 -2.35 3.02
N GLN A 187 -1.15 -1.03 3.02
CA GLN A 187 -0.65 -0.14 4.07
C GLN A 187 -1.75 0.77 4.61
N LYS A 188 -1.84 0.95 5.93
CA LYS A 188 -2.87 1.77 6.58
C LYS A 188 -2.55 3.27 6.64
N ALA A 189 -3.30 4.10 5.90
CA ALA A 189 -3.15 5.54 5.95
C ALA A 189 -4.28 6.23 6.72
N ARG A 190 -3.97 7.35 7.39
CA ARG A 190 -4.97 8.27 7.93
C ARG A 190 -4.74 9.67 7.38
N ILE A 191 -5.81 10.34 6.99
CA ILE A 191 -5.79 11.72 6.53
C ILE A 191 -5.37 12.66 7.66
N LYS A 192 -4.41 13.55 7.40
CA LYS A 192 -3.87 14.47 8.42
C LYS A 192 -4.52 15.86 8.39
N LYS A 193 -4.65 16.47 7.20
CA LYS A 193 -5.20 17.82 7.04
C LYS A 193 -6.60 17.75 6.44
N LYS A 194 -7.59 18.05 7.27
CA LYS A 194 -9.02 17.89 7.02
C LYS A 194 -9.65 19.09 6.31
N ALA A 195 -9.22 20.30 6.66
CA ALA A 195 -9.95 21.55 6.39
C ALA A 195 -9.96 22.03 4.93
N SER A 196 -9.37 21.30 3.98
CA SER A 196 -9.29 21.73 2.58
C SER A 196 -9.49 20.60 1.57
N MET A 197 -9.97 19.43 1.96
CA MET A 197 -10.00 18.29 1.03
C MET A 197 -10.98 18.44 -0.14
N SER A 198 -12.08 19.17 0.04
CA SER A 198 -13.02 19.43 -1.06
C SER A 198 -12.43 20.37 -2.12
N SER A 199 -11.52 21.25 -1.73
CA SER A 199 -10.89 22.25 -2.61
C SER A 199 -9.44 21.94 -3.01
N SER A 200 -8.77 21.04 -2.29
CA SER A 200 -7.36 20.72 -2.51
C SER A 200 -7.17 19.65 -3.57
N GLU A 201 -6.18 19.87 -4.42
CA GLU A 201 -5.75 18.90 -5.42
C GLU A 201 -5.08 17.67 -4.79
N PHE A 202 -4.71 17.75 -3.51
CA PHE A 202 -3.92 16.76 -2.81
C PHE A 202 -4.60 16.22 -1.56
N VAL A 203 -4.24 14.98 -1.21
CA VAL A 203 -4.57 14.31 0.04
C VAL A 203 -3.28 14.14 0.83
N ILE A 204 -3.18 14.78 2.00
CA ILE A 204 -2.03 14.60 2.90
C ILE A 204 -2.39 13.55 3.93
N PHE A 205 -1.60 12.49 3.99
CA PHE A 205 -1.83 11.39 4.92
C PHE A 205 -0.59 11.08 5.78
N LYS A 206 -0.83 10.48 6.93
CA LYS A 206 0.17 10.01 7.88
C LYS A 206 -0.14 8.56 8.23
N GLY A 207 0.88 7.78 8.58
CA GLY A 207 0.68 6.44 9.15
C GLY A 207 1.42 5.32 8.44
N ASN A 208 2.06 5.60 7.29
CA ASN A 208 2.75 4.60 6.50
C ASN A 208 4.19 4.99 6.18
N GLU A 209 5.06 3.97 6.15
CA GLU A 209 6.30 3.99 5.39
C GLU A 209 5.89 3.80 3.92
N ILE A 210 5.81 4.89 3.16
CA ILE A 210 5.55 4.80 1.72
C ILE A 210 6.84 4.32 1.09
N PHE A 211 6.84 3.09 0.60
CA PHE A 211 8.00 2.51 -0.04
C PHE A 211 8.03 2.89 -1.52
N PHE A 212 9.25 2.89 -2.08
CA PHE A 212 9.44 2.93 -3.53
C PHE A 212 8.59 1.86 -4.21
N GLY A 213 7.78 2.28 -5.19
CA GLY A 213 6.82 1.44 -5.92
C GLY A 213 5.36 1.63 -5.52
N ASN A 214 5.07 2.30 -4.39
CA ASN A 214 3.69 2.69 -4.03
C ASN A 214 3.20 3.89 -4.84
N SER A 215 4.10 4.70 -5.39
CA SER A 215 3.77 5.80 -6.30
C SER A 215 2.91 5.32 -7.46
N GLY A 216 1.86 6.07 -7.75
CA GLY A 216 0.79 5.73 -8.67
C GLY A 216 -0.23 4.69 -8.15
N GLY A 217 -0.01 4.13 -6.96
CA GLY A 217 -0.91 3.16 -6.32
C GLY A 217 -2.21 3.78 -5.81
N ALA A 218 -3.18 2.92 -5.53
CA ALA A 218 -4.51 3.31 -5.07
C ALA A 218 -4.50 3.70 -3.59
N MET A 219 -5.15 4.81 -3.26
CA MET A 219 -5.59 5.14 -1.90
C MET A 219 -7.10 4.98 -1.84
N VAL A 220 -7.61 4.09 -1.00
CA VAL A 220 -9.03 3.73 -0.95
C VAL A 220 -9.61 3.86 0.45
N ASN A 221 -10.93 4.07 0.55
CA ASN A 221 -11.67 3.96 1.81
C ASN A 221 -12.00 2.48 2.11
N CYS A 222 -12.67 2.21 3.24
CA CYS A 222 -13.06 0.85 3.62
C CYS A 222 -14.11 0.22 2.69
N ASP A 223 -14.85 1.02 1.91
CA ASP A 223 -15.79 0.53 0.89
C ASP A 223 -15.07 0.16 -0.44
N GLY A 224 -13.77 0.42 -0.50
CA GLY A 224 -12.95 0.22 -1.69
C GLY A 224 -13.30 1.18 -2.81
N ASN A 225 -13.68 2.42 -2.50
CA ASN A 225 -13.72 3.54 -3.44
C ASN A 225 -12.39 4.29 -3.39
N LEU A 226 -11.95 4.80 -4.53
CA LEU A 226 -10.67 5.50 -4.69
C LEU A 226 -10.78 6.91 -4.13
N VAL A 227 -10.04 7.19 -3.06
CA VAL A 227 -9.87 8.52 -2.46
C VAL A 227 -8.78 9.31 -3.15
N GLY A 228 -7.79 8.62 -3.72
CA GLY A 228 -6.73 9.27 -4.47
C GLY A 228 -5.68 8.30 -5.03
N VAL A 229 -4.71 8.87 -5.72
CA VAL A 229 -3.54 8.15 -6.26
C VAL A 229 -2.30 8.63 -5.55
N VAL A 230 -1.46 7.72 -5.06
CA VAL A 230 -0.20 8.09 -4.39
C VAL A 230 0.70 8.81 -5.39
N SER A 231 1.22 9.99 -5.06
CA SER A 231 2.24 10.67 -5.87
C SER A 231 3.61 10.23 -5.34
N MET A 232 4.16 10.89 -4.32
CA MET A 232 5.37 10.50 -3.61
C MET A 232 5.37 11.02 -2.16
N MET A 233 6.36 10.60 -1.37
CA MET A 233 6.75 11.34 -0.16
C MET A 233 7.39 12.66 -0.58
N SER A 234 6.73 13.77 -0.26
CA SER A 234 7.20 15.10 -0.63
C SER A 234 8.46 15.47 0.16
N ASN A 235 9.64 15.36 -0.43
CA ASN A 235 10.90 15.93 0.08
C ASN A 235 11.42 15.28 1.40
N PHE A 236 12.73 15.45 1.64
CA PHE A 236 13.43 14.94 2.84
C PHE A 236 12.74 15.36 4.15
N GLN A 237 12.17 16.56 4.20
CA GLN A 237 11.41 17.07 5.34
C GLN A 237 10.13 16.26 5.63
N ASN A 238 9.35 15.84 4.62
CA ASN A 238 8.19 14.96 4.88
C ASN A 238 8.59 13.52 5.14
N SER A 239 9.79 13.09 4.73
CA SER A 239 10.37 11.83 5.20
C SER A 239 10.57 11.83 6.71
N MET A 240 11.11 12.92 7.27
CA MET A 240 11.20 13.09 8.72
C MET A 240 9.82 13.12 9.40
N LEU A 241 8.82 13.74 8.76
CA LEU A 241 7.47 13.82 9.30
C LEU A 241 6.58 12.60 9.02
N LYS A 242 7.07 11.61 8.26
CA LYS A 242 6.35 10.40 7.81
C LYS A 242 4.99 10.72 7.19
N GLN A 243 4.99 11.71 6.29
CA GLN A 243 3.80 12.16 5.58
C GLN A 243 3.87 11.80 4.11
N GLY A 244 2.75 11.33 3.59
CA GLY A 244 2.52 11.08 2.18
C GLY A 244 1.65 12.13 1.53
N ILE A 245 1.81 12.26 0.22
CA ILE A 245 0.92 13.03 -0.64
C ILE A 245 0.30 12.11 -1.68
N GLY A 246 -1.02 12.17 -1.76
CA GLY A 246 -1.80 11.62 -2.86
C GLY A 246 -2.48 12.72 -3.65
N ILE A 247 -2.91 12.39 -4.85
CA ILE A 247 -3.70 13.24 -5.73
C ILE A 247 -5.16 12.89 -5.48
N ASN A 248 -5.95 13.91 -5.18
CA ASN A 248 -7.33 13.75 -4.73
C ASN A 248 -8.25 13.19 -5.84
N ALA A 249 -9.11 12.23 -5.51
CA ALA A 249 -10.08 11.65 -6.43
C ALA A 249 -11.03 12.68 -7.06
N ASN A 250 -11.36 13.77 -6.37
CA ASN A 250 -12.10 14.89 -6.96
C ASN A 250 -11.32 15.55 -8.09
N THR A 251 -10.01 15.74 -7.90
CA THR A 251 -9.14 16.31 -8.94
C THR A 251 -8.97 15.34 -10.10
N ILE A 252 -8.76 14.05 -9.83
CA ILE A 252 -8.75 13.00 -10.85
C ILE A 252 -10.06 13.04 -11.65
N GLY A 253 -11.21 13.08 -10.98
CA GLY A 253 -12.53 13.11 -11.61
C GLY A 253 -12.76 14.32 -12.52
N ARG A 254 -12.31 15.51 -12.12
CA ARG A 254 -12.37 16.73 -12.96
C ARG A 254 -11.57 16.56 -14.25
N TYR A 255 -10.36 16.02 -14.17
CA TYR A 255 -9.56 15.79 -15.37
C TYR A 255 -10.15 14.70 -16.27
N VAL A 256 -10.67 13.60 -15.69
CA VAL A 256 -11.33 12.53 -16.46
C VAL A 256 -12.51 13.06 -17.28
N GLN A 257 -13.34 13.93 -16.71
CA GLN A 257 -14.46 14.57 -17.43
C GLN A 257 -13.99 15.39 -18.65
N ASN A 258 -12.79 15.96 -18.58
CA ASN A 258 -12.20 16.76 -19.66
C ASN A 258 -11.47 15.92 -20.72
N LEU A 259 -11.16 14.64 -20.45
CA LEU A 259 -10.38 13.81 -21.37
C LEU A 259 -11.13 13.42 -22.65
N LYS A 260 -12.45 13.71 -22.76
CA LYS A 260 -13.30 13.34 -23.92
C LYS A 260 -13.02 11.92 -24.43
N LEU A 261 -12.89 10.96 -23.50
CA LEU A 261 -12.69 9.56 -23.86
C LEU A 261 -14.01 9.07 -24.45
N GLY A 262 -14.05 9.01 -25.78
CA GLY A 262 -15.17 8.48 -26.56
C GLY A 262 -15.29 6.97 -26.47
#